data_AF-H5U263-F1
#
_entry.id   AF-H5U263-F1
#
_cell.length_a   1.000
_cell.length_b   1.000
_cell.length_c   1.000
_cell.angle_alpha   90.00
_cell.angle_beta   90.00
_cell.angle_gamma   90.00
#
_symmetry.space_group_name_H-M   'P 1'
#
loop_
_entity.id
_entity.type
_entity.pdbx_description
1 polymer ?
#
loop_
_entity_poly.entity_id
_entity_poly.type
_entity_poly.pdbx_seq_one_letter_code
_entity_poly.pdbx_strand_id
1 'polypeptide(L)'
;MNADREPNRLPLRAGAMLLLAVAVVFVGLGWHSAATSGQSPEEGLRDAQASVATTSTPASSSATSASTSERLCVINAGSVSGLASEVTDDLKAKGFTMSSPSNYDGGSFTENTILYRDSSQKAEAQKVATALGSSPSVEQRPSSFTMCRDGIAVVVVTR
;
A
#
# COMPACT_ATOMS: atom_id res chain seq x y z
N MET A 1 2.09 -46.94 -44.71
CA MET A 1 2.11 -47.31 -43.29
C MET A 1 2.51 -46.09 -42.46
N ASN A 2 1.68 -45.77 -41.46
CA ASN A 2 1.92 -45.06 -40.20
C ASN A 2 2.58 -43.67 -40.17
N ALA A 3 1.87 -42.67 -39.63
CA ALA A 3 2.03 -42.26 -38.22
C ALA A 3 1.02 -41.16 -37.82
N ASP A 4 0.41 -41.39 -36.66
CA ASP A 4 -0.34 -40.56 -35.74
C ASP A 4 -0.28 -39.02 -35.82
N ARG A 5 -1.44 -38.41 -35.54
CA ARG A 5 -1.57 -37.32 -34.55
C ARG A 5 -3.02 -37.24 -34.04
N GLU A 6 -3.21 -37.73 -32.82
CA GLU A 6 -4.40 -37.57 -32.00
C GLU A 6 -4.81 -36.09 -31.85
N PRO A 7 -6.07 -35.72 -32.15
CA PRO A 7 -6.62 -34.47 -31.66
C PRO A 7 -7.02 -34.65 -30.19
N ASN A 8 -6.09 -34.26 -29.32
CA ASN A 8 -6.22 -33.92 -27.92
C ASN A 8 -7.66 -33.56 -27.48
N ARG A 9 -8.47 -34.57 -27.11
CA ARG A 9 -9.75 -34.38 -26.41
C ARG A 9 -9.51 -34.25 -24.91
N LEU A 10 -8.83 -33.17 -24.53
CA LEU A 10 -8.83 -32.66 -23.17
C LEU A 10 -9.90 -31.54 -23.04
N PRO A 11 -10.48 -31.35 -21.86
CA PRO A 11 -11.78 -31.92 -21.53
C PRO A 11 -12.82 -30.80 -21.34
N LEU A 12 -14.02 -30.94 -21.91
CA LEU A 12 -15.15 -30.04 -21.60
C LEU A 12 -15.53 -30.03 -20.10
N ARG A 13 -14.98 -30.94 -19.29
CA ARG A 13 -15.13 -30.95 -17.83
C ARG A 13 -14.12 -30.06 -17.08
N ALA A 14 -13.00 -29.66 -17.70
CA ALA A 14 -12.07 -28.71 -17.09
C ALA A 14 -12.67 -27.30 -17.01
N GLY A 15 -13.39 -26.87 -18.05
CA GLY A 15 -14.11 -25.59 -18.05
C GLY A 15 -15.24 -25.56 -17.00
N ALA A 16 -16.03 -26.63 -16.91
CA ALA A 16 -17.12 -26.73 -15.93
C ALA A 16 -16.60 -26.76 -14.46
N MET A 17 -15.49 -27.45 -14.19
CA MET A 17 -14.85 -27.46 -12.87
C MET A 17 -14.27 -26.08 -12.51
N LEU A 18 -13.70 -25.35 -13.46
CA LEU A 18 -13.17 -24.00 -13.25
C LEU A 18 -14.27 -22.99 -12.91
N LEU A 19 -15.42 -23.05 -13.60
CA LEU A 19 -16.56 -22.18 -13.32
C LEU A 19 -17.18 -22.45 -11.94
N LEU A 20 -17.20 -23.70 -11.50
CA LEU A 20 -17.69 -24.07 -10.17
C LEU A 20 -16.78 -23.49 -9.06
N ALA A 21 -15.46 -23.49 -9.24
CA ALA A 21 -14.52 -22.91 -8.28
C ALA A 21 -14.71 -21.39 -8.12
N VAL A 22 -14.97 -20.67 -9.22
CA VAL A 22 -15.21 -19.21 -9.18
C VAL A 22 -16.52 -18.88 -8.46
N ALA A 23 -17.57 -19.69 -8.63
CA ALA A 23 -18.85 -19.47 -7.95
C ALA A 23 -18.76 -19.59 -6.42
N VAL A 24 -17.97 -20.53 -5.90
CA VAL A 24 -17.78 -20.72 -4.44
C VAL A 24 -17.03 -19.51 -3.82
N VAL A 25 -16.10 -18.90 -4.55
CA VAL A 25 -15.38 -17.70 -4.10
C VAL A 25 -16.32 -16.49 -4.00
N PHE A 26 -17.22 -16.30 -4.96
CA PHE A 26 -18.20 -15.19 -4.90
C PHE A 26 -19.20 -15.33 -3.75
N VAL A 27 -19.60 -16.55 -3.37
CA VAL A 27 -20.50 -16.77 -2.22
C VAL A 27 -19.78 -16.55 -0.88
N GLY A 28 -18.47 -16.85 -0.79
CA GLY A 28 -17.65 -16.57 0.40
C GLY A 28 -17.38 -15.08 0.63
N LEU A 29 -17.23 -14.28 -0.44
CA LEU A 29 -17.12 -12.82 -0.34
C LEU A 29 -18.47 -12.13 -0.08
N GLY A 30 -19.60 -12.75 -0.46
CA GLY A 30 -20.93 -12.18 -0.27
C GLY A 30 -21.37 -12.05 1.19
N TRP A 31 -20.92 -12.93 2.09
CA TRP A 31 -21.32 -12.90 3.51
C TRP A 31 -20.62 -11.77 4.29
N HIS A 32 -19.39 -11.38 3.91
CA HIS A 32 -18.67 -10.31 4.62
C HIS A 32 -19.30 -8.91 4.47
N SER A 33 -20.25 -8.72 3.55
CA SER A 33 -21.00 -7.46 3.41
C SER A 33 -22.26 -7.36 4.29
N ALA A 34 -22.69 -8.45 4.95
CA ALA A 34 -23.89 -8.44 5.80
C ALA A 34 -23.61 -8.27 7.29
N ALA A 35 -22.33 -8.24 7.71
CA ALA A 35 -21.93 -8.08 9.12
C ALA A 35 -21.37 -6.69 9.47
N THR A 36 -21.35 -5.75 8.53
CA THR A 36 -21.03 -4.33 8.79
C THR A 36 -22.15 -3.40 8.33
N SER A 37 -23.40 -3.85 8.47
CA SER A 37 -24.58 -2.98 8.42
C SER A 37 -24.89 -2.56 9.84
N GLY A 38 -24.27 -1.48 10.29
CA GLY A 38 -24.51 -0.95 11.62
C GLY A 38 -23.66 0.28 11.93
N GLN A 39 -23.86 1.38 11.20
CA GLN A 39 -23.91 2.71 11.82
C GLN A 39 -24.60 3.70 10.85
N SER A 40 -25.82 4.08 11.20
CA SER A 40 -26.66 5.04 10.49
C SER A 40 -26.07 6.46 10.47
N PRO A 41 -26.47 7.31 9.50
CA PRO A 41 -25.78 8.56 9.18
C PRO A 41 -26.65 9.79 9.48
N GLU A 42 -26.58 10.40 10.67
CA GLU A 42 -27.12 11.78 10.90
C GLU A 42 -27.02 12.25 12.36
N GLU A 43 -25.83 12.61 12.82
CA GLU A 43 -25.63 13.60 13.90
C GLU A 43 -24.32 14.32 13.58
N GLY A 44 -24.18 15.62 13.41
CA GLY A 44 -25.08 16.74 13.35
C GLY A 44 -24.19 17.92 12.97
N LEU A 45 -24.64 18.72 12.00
CA LEU A 45 -23.94 19.88 11.43
C LEU A 45 -23.80 21.03 12.45
N ARG A 46 -23.02 20.83 13.50
CA ARG A 46 -22.81 21.81 14.58
C ARG A 46 -21.35 21.91 15.01
N ASP A 47 -20.43 21.96 14.07
CA ASP A 47 -19.08 22.48 14.35
C ASP A 47 -18.46 23.10 13.07
N ALA A 48 -19.27 23.86 12.35
CA ALA A 48 -18.75 24.96 11.55
C ALA A 48 -18.87 26.21 12.43
N GLN A 49 -17.72 26.80 12.77
CA GLN A 49 -17.55 28.03 13.55
C GLN A 49 -17.33 27.87 15.06
N ALA A 50 -16.16 27.34 15.43
CA ALA A 50 -15.38 27.94 16.50
C ALA A 50 -13.89 27.67 16.29
N SER A 51 -13.17 28.74 15.95
CA SER A 51 -11.83 29.03 16.45
C SER A 51 -10.64 28.12 16.07
N VAL A 52 -9.76 28.74 15.26
CA VAL A 52 -8.29 28.76 15.36
C VAL A 52 -7.52 27.45 15.56
N ALA A 53 -6.66 27.17 14.58
CA ALA A 53 -5.31 26.67 14.74
C ALA A 53 -5.10 25.61 15.83
N THR A 54 -5.07 24.34 15.43
CA THR A 54 -4.23 23.38 16.13
C THR A 54 -3.47 22.56 15.09
N THR A 55 -2.18 22.87 15.03
CA THR A 55 -1.12 22.06 14.46
C THR A 55 -1.26 20.63 14.99
N SER A 56 -1.84 19.73 14.21
CA SER A 56 -1.83 18.30 14.52
C SER A 56 -0.45 17.75 14.19
N THR A 57 0.48 17.88 15.13
CA THR A 57 1.66 17.01 15.20
C THR A 57 1.15 15.61 15.53
N PRO A 58 1.26 14.59 14.65
CA PRO A 58 1.11 13.23 15.12
C PRO A 58 2.34 12.94 15.97
N ALA A 59 2.10 12.62 17.25
CA ALA A 59 3.12 12.16 18.17
C ALA A 59 3.95 11.04 17.53
N SER A 60 5.27 11.22 17.49
CA SER A 60 6.21 10.14 17.26
C SER A 60 6.06 9.11 18.37
N SER A 61 5.19 8.13 18.16
CA SER A 61 5.25 6.87 18.91
C SER A 61 6.31 6.00 18.23
N SER A 62 7.56 6.25 18.61
CA SER A 62 8.64 5.29 18.48
C SER A 62 8.30 4.08 19.35
N ALA A 63 7.66 3.06 18.78
CA ALA A 63 7.52 1.76 19.42
C ALA A 63 8.40 0.76 18.68
N THR A 64 9.50 0.43 19.35
CA THR A 64 10.47 -0.61 19.04
C THR A 64 9.79 -1.92 18.66
N SER A 65 10.23 -2.52 17.56
CA SER A 65 10.32 -3.96 17.43
C SER A 65 11.43 -4.25 16.43
N ALA A 66 12.58 -4.60 16.99
CA ALA A 66 13.65 -5.31 16.33
C ALA A 66 13.09 -6.60 15.73
N SER A 67 12.62 -6.48 14.50
CA SER A 67 12.50 -7.58 13.58
C SER A 67 13.29 -7.11 12.38
N THR A 68 14.14 -7.98 11.83
CA THR A 68 14.98 -7.77 10.66
C THR A 68 14.21 -7.47 9.37
N SER A 69 12.93 -7.11 9.50
CA SER A 69 11.98 -6.63 8.51
C SER A 69 12.15 -5.12 8.40
N GLU A 70 12.70 -4.65 7.29
CA GLU A 70 12.89 -3.22 7.05
C GLU A 70 11.53 -2.50 7.08
N ARG A 71 11.35 -1.59 8.04
CA ARG A 71 10.10 -0.83 8.17
C ARG A 71 9.96 0.10 6.96
N LEU A 72 8.78 0.17 6.37
CA LEU A 72 8.47 1.14 5.32
C LEU A 72 7.81 2.37 5.92
N CYS A 73 8.30 3.56 5.62
CA CYS A 73 7.62 4.81 5.99
C CYS A 73 7.06 5.46 4.74
N VAL A 74 5.74 5.59 4.66
CA VAL A 74 5.09 6.30 3.56
C VAL A 74 5.02 7.77 3.89
N ILE A 75 5.51 8.59 2.97
CA ILE A 75 5.74 10.01 3.15
C ILE A 75 5.06 10.73 2.00
N ASN A 76 4.04 11.53 2.29
CA ASN A 76 3.36 12.33 1.29
C ASN A 76 4.11 13.65 1.08
N ALA A 77 4.71 13.81 -0.09
CA ALA A 77 5.33 15.05 -0.55
C ALA A 77 4.42 15.84 -1.51
N GLY A 78 3.21 15.34 -1.79
CA GLY A 78 2.21 16.01 -2.62
C GLY A 78 1.16 16.77 -1.82
N SER A 79 0.19 17.34 -2.54
CA SER A 79 -0.95 18.08 -1.95
C SER A 79 -2.18 17.20 -1.69
N VAL A 80 -2.11 15.90 -2.00
CA VAL A 80 -3.23 14.96 -1.86
C VAL A 80 -3.37 14.56 -0.40
N SER A 81 -4.40 15.04 0.27
CA SER A 81 -4.67 14.70 1.67
C SER A 81 -5.01 13.21 1.82
N GLY A 82 -4.45 12.56 2.83
CA GLY A 82 -4.69 11.13 3.11
C GLY A 82 -3.91 10.14 2.23
N LEU A 83 -3.18 10.61 1.23
CA LEU A 83 -2.45 9.75 0.29
C LEU A 83 -1.47 8.79 0.98
N ALA A 84 -0.66 9.30 1.91
CA ALA A 84 0.30 8.45 2.63
C ALA A 84 -0.39 7.38 3.47
N SER A 85 -1.52 7.68 4.11
CA SER A 85 -2.28 6.70 4.89
C SER A 85 -2.83 5.60 3.99
N GLU A 86 -3.44 5.98 2.87
CA GLU A 86 -4.05 5.01 1.97
C GLU A 86 -3.00 4.10 1.29
N VAL A 87 -1.85 4.66 0.89
CA VAL A 87 -0.72 3.86 0.40
C VAL A 87 -0.12 2.99 1.51
N THR A 88 -0.12 3.47 2.75
CA THR A 88 0.31 2.67 3.91
C THR A 88 -0.56 1.44 4.08
N ASP A 89 -1.88 1.59 3.96
CA ASP A 89 -2.83 0.48 4.12
C ASP A 89 -2.75 -0.51 2.95
N ASP A 90 -2.54 -0.05 1.71
CA ASP A 90 -2.31 -0.93 0.55
C ASP A 90 -1.05 -1.79 0.74
N LEU A 91 0.07 -1.18 1.14
CA LEU A 91 1.32 -1.91 1.40
C LEU A 91 1.18 -2.85 2.62
N LYS A 92 0.46 -2.44 3.66
CA LYS A 92 0.15 -3.30 4.81
C LYS A 92 -0.67 -4.52 4.39
N ALA A 93 -1.66 -4.35 3.51
CA ALA A 93 -2.48 -5.45 2.97
C ALA A 93 -1.65 -6.44 2.14
N LYS A 94 -0.55 -5.98 1.54
CA LYS A 94 0.44 -6.79 0.82
C LYS A 94 1.46 -7.49 1.73
N GLY A 95 1.35 -7.29 3.05
CA GLY A 95 2.19 -7.94 4.05
C GLY A 95 3.46 -7.18 4.41
N PHE A 96 3.61 -5.93 3.97
CA PHE A 96 4.76 -5.10 4.35
C PHE A 96 4.63 -4.56 5.77
N THR A 97 5.76 -4.43 6.45
CA THR A 97 5.79 -3.89 7.81
C THR A 97 5.89 -2.37 7.75
N MET A 98 4.81 -1.68 8.08
CA MET A 98 4.72 -0.23 7.94
C MET A 98 5.07 0.53 9.23
N SER A 99 5.57 1.75 9.08
CA SER A 99 5.60 2.80 10.08
C SER A 99 4.37 3.71 9.95
N SER A 100 4.22 4.69 10.84
CA SER A 100 3.17 5.69 10.70
C SER A 100 3.38 6.55 9.46
N PRO A 101 2.32 6.82 8.68
CA PRO A 101 2.40 7.74 7.54
C PRO A 101 2.79 9.15 8.02
N SER A 102 3.48 9.90 7.16
CA SER A 102 3.91 11.26 7.45
C SER A 102 3.80 12.16 6.21
N ASN A 103 3.86 13.48 6.41
CA ASN A 103 3.94 14.44 5.31
C ASN A 103 5.37 15.02 5.25
N TYR A 104 5.79 15.44 4.07
CA TYR A 104 7.07 16.10 3.82
C TYR A 104 6.86 17.55 3.39
N ASP A 105 7.52 18.48 4.09
CA ASP A 105 7.48 19.92 3.81
C ASP A 105 8.81 20.47 3.25
N GLY A 106 9.85 19.65 3.17
CA GLY A 106 11.23 20.07 2.87
C GLY A 106 11.58 20.24 1.38
N GLY A 107 10.60 20.35 0.48
CA GLY A 107 10.84 20.61 -0.96
C GLY A 107 10.17 19.62 -1.93
N SER A 108 10.45 19.82 -3.22
CA SER A 108 9.66 19.25 -4.31
C SER A 108 10.18 17.89 -4.78
N PHE A 109 9.46 16.83 -4.40
CA PHE A 109 9.44 15.60 -5.19
C PHE A 109 8.46 15.82 -6.34
N THR A 110 8.88 15.54 -7.58
CA THR A 110 8.03 15.69 -8.78
C THR A 110 7.33 14.40 -9.17
N GLU A 111 7.79 13.28 -8.63
CA GLU A 111 7.28 11.94 -8.90
C GLU A 111 7.37 11.08 -7.64
N ASN A 112 6.74 9.90 -7.67
CA ASN A 112 6.83 8.96 -6.57
C ASN A 112 8.26 8.37 -6.52
N THR A 113 8.89 8.42 -5.35
CA THR A 113 10.29 8.03 -5.18
C THR A 113 10.45 7.13 -3.95
N ILE A 114 11.11 5.99 -4.12
CA ILE A 114 11.49 5.10 -3.02
C ILE A 114 12.95 5.33 -2.69
N LEU A 115 13.20 5.77 -1.47
CA LEU A 115 14.52 6.09 -0.95
C LEU A 115 15.02 4.97 -0.03
N TYR A 116 16.00 4.21 -0.49
CA TYR A 116 16.63 3.13 0.26
C TYR A 116 17.97 3.58 0.89
N ARG A 117 18.37 3.00 2.03
CA ARG A 117 19.58 3.48 2.73
C ARG A 117 20.88 3.07 2.01
N ASP A 118 20.98 1.80 1.69
CA ASP A 118 22.17 1.19 1.11
C ASP A 118 21.78 0.03 0.17
N SER A 119 22.75 -0.48 -0.59
CA SER A 119 22.50 -1.46 -1.65
C SER A 119 21.85 -2.75 -1.16
N SER A 120 21.95 -3.09 0.13
CA SER A 120 21.27 -4.25 0.72
C SER A 120 19.75 -4.13 0.65
N GLN A 121 19.23 -2.91 0.78
CA GLN A 121 17.80 -2.59 0.78
C GLN A 121 17.22 -2.44 -0.63
N LYS A 122 18.09 -2.31 -1.65
CA LYS A 122 17.68 -2.02 -3.02
C LYS A 122 16.71 -3.08 -3.57
N ALA A 123 16.97 -4.35 -3.27
CA ALA A 123 16.10 -5.45 -3.71
C ALA A 123 14.70 -5.35 -3.07
N GLU A 124 14.63 -4.99 -1.79
CA GLU A 124 13.35 -4.80 -1.10
C GLU A 124 12.62 -3.57 -1.61
N ALA A 125 13.33 -2.45 -1.79
CA ALA A 125 12.78 -1.23 -2.40
C ALA A 125 12.19 -1.48 -3.80
N GLN A 126 12.81 -2.35 -4.61
CA GLN A 126 12.26 -2.77 -5.91
C GLN A 126 10.99 -3.62 -5.77
N LYS A 127 10.89 -4.49 -4.75
CA LYS A 127 9.64 -5.21 -4.46
C LYS A 127 8.53 -4.26 -4.06
N VAL A 128 8.84 -3.26 -3.24
CA VAL A 128 7.90 -2.21 -2.85
C VAL A 128 7.47 -1.40 -4.08
N ALA A 129 8.39 -1.07 -4.99
CA ALA A 129 8.06 -0.41 -6.26
C ALA A 129 7.09 -1.24 -7.10
N THR A 130 7.35 -2.55 -7.21
CA THR A 130 6.49 -3.49 -7.94
C THR A 130 5.12 -3.61 -7.27
N ALA A 131 5.09 -3.63 -5.93
CA ALA A 131 3.86 -3.67 -5.16
C ALA A 131 3.01 -2.41 -5.38
N LEU A 132 3.62 -1.22 -5.46
CA LEU A 132 2.91 0.04 -5.70
C LEU A 132 2.34 0.15 -7.12
N GLY A 133 2.96 -0.49 -8.12
CA GLY A 133 2.48 -0.50 -9.51
C GLY A 133 2.71 0.81 -10.29
N SER A 134 2.83 1.96 -9.61
CA SER A 134 3.02 3.29 -10.23
C SER A 134 4.47 3.55 -10.70
N SER A 135 5.31 2.52 -10.81
CA SER A 135 6.72 2.61 -11.25
C SER A 135 7.51 3.75 -10.59
N PRO A 136 7.54 3.82 -9.24
CA PRO A 136 8.27 4.89 -8.56
C PRO A 136 9.77 4.80 -8.82
N SER A 137 10.44 5.96 -8.86
CA SER A 137 11.89 6.03 -8.99
C SER A 137 12.55 5.44 -7.74
N VAL A 138 13.47 4.49 -7.91
CA VAL A 138 14.15 3.81 -6.80
C VAL A 138 15.56 4.34 -6.68
N GLU A 139 15.81 5.12 -5.63
CA GLU A 139 17.03 5.90 -5.47
C GLU A 139 17.66 5.68 -4.09
N GLN A 140 18.98 5.84 -4.02
CA GLN A 140 19.65 5.85 -2.74
C GLN A 140 19.29 7.13 -2.00
N ARG A 141 18.95 6.99 -0.72
CA ARG A 141 18.56 8.10 0.14
C ARG A 141 19.68 9.12 0.24
N PRO A 142 19.44 10.39 -0.13
CA PRO A 142 20.42 11.45 0.09
C PRO A 142 20.55 11.74 1.59
N SER A 143 21.73 12.17 2.03
CA SER A 143 22.01 12.48 3.44
C SER A 143 21.17 13.64 4.00
N SER A 144 20.67 14.52 3.13
CA SER A 144 19.73 15.59 3.46
C SER A 144 18.34 15.07 3.84
N PHE A 145 17.97 13.86 3.42
CA PHE A 145 16.68 13.26 3.75
C PHE A 145 16.76 12.56 5.11
N THR A 146 16.19 13.20 6.13
CA THR A 146 16.31 12.81 7.54
C THR A 146 15.12 12.00 8.06
N MET A 147 14.07 11.85 7.27
CA MET A 147 12.91 11.02 7.61
C MET A 147 13.18 9.53 7.36
N CYS A 148 12.50 8.66 8.10
CA CYS A 148 12.62 7.20 7.97
C CYS A 148 14.07 6.66 8.00
N ARG A 149 14.87 7.07 8.99
CA ARG A 149 16.29 6.71 9.06
C ARG A 149 16.54 5.20 9.15
N ASP A 150 15.65 4.50 9.86
CA ASP A 150 15.78 3.08 10.20
C ASP A 150 15.08 2.14 9.20
N GLY A 151 14.52 2.68 8.12
CA GLY A 151 13.67 1.94 7.18
C GLY A 151 13.88 2.36 5.73
N ILE A 152 12.96 1.94 4.85
CA ILE A 152 12.85 2.42 3.45
C ILE A 152 11.78 3.51 3.42
N ALA A 153 12.10 4.67 2.85
CA ALA A 153 11.16 5.76 2.69
C ALA A 153 10.44 5.63 1.35
N VAL A 154 9.11 5.62 1.37
CA VAL A 154 8.26 5.62 0.18
C VAL A 154 7.65 7.01 0.07
N VAL A 155 8.26 7.84 -0.77
CA VAL A 155 7.80 9.21 -1.03
C VAL A 155 6.75 9.17 -2.13
N VAL A 156 5.56 9.67 -1.83
CA VAL A 156 4.42 9.72 -2.74
C VAL A 156 3.99 11.17 -2.97
N VAL A 157 3.79 11.52 -4.23
CA VAL A 157 3.34 12.84 -4.68
C VAL A 157 1.94 12.72 -5.28
N THR A 158 1.71 11.64 -6.02
CA THR A 158 0.44 11.32 -6.68
C THR A 158 0.12 9.83 -6.55
N ARG A 159 -1.11 9.45 -6.93
CA ARG A 159 -1.54 8.05 -7.08
C ARG A 159 -0.90 7.42 -8.31
#